data_AF-A0A1A9GPE3-F1
#
_entry.id   AF-A0A1A9GPE3-F1
#
_cell.length_a   1.000
_cell.length_b   1.000
_cell.length_c   1.000
_cell.angle_alpha   90.00
_cell.angle_beta   90.00
_cell.angle_gamma   90.00
#
_symmetry.space_group_name_H-M   'P 1'
#
loop_
_entity.id
_entity.type
_entity.pdbx_description
1 polymer ?
#
loop_
_entity_poly.entity_id
_entity_poly.type
_entity_poly.pdbx_seq_one_letter_code
_entity_poly.pdbx_strand_id
1 'polypeptide(L)'
;MTTPTTPTRSRRTGRARLHRSLAGAATAALALGVLAGCGDNDGDRADDPAPAGSTSSPTAGETEPSVSTEPSPTASEPATQEPEETSTVPVYYVGDSPMGPRLYREFRKVSGDPALGAADMVAAGVPADPDYRAAFPVDGSFSSVRLDEAADLIIAQVPDDRWADRPAGTSKKQARLAMQALVYTVQGALQSRAPVQVVGEPDGPAVPMFGIATGGGVKNKSQLDVLALVSVTSPESDAEVSGTFTASGVASSFEATVPWQVRDASGAVVVDGFATAEGWMDRLYPWSSEVDVSGLEPGEYTFAAMTDDPTGGAEGPGPFEDTKVISVG
;
A
#
# COMPACT_ATOMS: atom_id res chain seq x y z
N MET A 1 21.00 -50.36 -47.12
CA MET A 1 19.98 -49.50 -46.47
C MET A 1 20.71 -48.52 -45.58
N THR A 2 20.34 -47.26 -45.73
CA THR A 2 21.11 -46.03 -45.46
C THR A 2 21.59 -45.85 -44.02
N THR A 3 22.92 -45.70 -43.89
CA THR A 3 23.65 -45.22 -42.69
C THR A 3 23.59 -43.69 -42.59
N PRO A 4 23.45 -43.10 -41.38
CA PRO A 4 23.56 -41.66 -41.21
C PRO A 4 25.01 -41.21 -41.00
N THR A 5 25.36 -40.16 -41.73
CA THR A 5 26.67 -39.51 -41.83
C THR A 5 26.87 -38.49 -40.71
N THR A 6 28.01 -38.55 -40.01
CA THR A 6 28.52 -37.53 -39.09
C THR A 6 29.08 -36.33 -39.86
N PRO A 7 28.82 -35.07 -39.45
CA PRO A 7 29.65 -33.94 -39.86
C PRO A 7 30.57 -33.46 -38.72
N THR A 8 31.84 -33.75 -38.93
CA THR A 8 33.05 -32.93 -38.78
C THR A 8 33.02 -31.66 -37.94
N ARG A 9 33.87 -31.69 -36.90
CA ARG A 9 34.32 -30.60 -36.03
C ARG A 9 35.19 -29.60 -36.81
N SER A 10 34.77 -28.33 -36.88
CA SER A 10 35.61 -27.22 -37.35
C SER A 10 36.17 -26.43 -36.16
N ARG A 11 37.49 -26.52 -35.97
CA ARG A 11 38.26 -25.59 -35.15
C ARG A 11 38.64 -24.39 -36.02
N ARG A 12 38.28 -23.18 -35.61
CA ARG A 12 38.99 -21.97 -36.02
C ARG A 12 39.47 -21.18 -34.81
N THR A 13 40.79 -21.09 -34.77
CA THR A 13 41.66 -20.29 -33.93
C THR A 13 41.71 -18.82 -34.38
N GLY A 14 41.98 -17.92 -33.43
CA GLY A 14 42.49 -16.57 -33.66
C GLY A 14 41.49 -15.50 -33.24
N ARG A 15 41.84 -14.45 -32.49
CA ARG A 15 43.15 -13.89 -32.12
C ARG A 15 42.95 -13.08 -30.84
N ALA A 16 43.96 -13.10 -29.99
CA ALA A 16 44.13 -12.17 -28.88
C ALA A 16 44.17 -10.71 -29.36
N ARG A 17 43.60 -9.81 -28.56
CA ARG A 17 44.08 -8.44 -28.40
C ARG A 17 44.04 -8.07 -26.92
N LEU A 18 45.22 -7.88 -26.35
CA LEU A 18 45.45 -7.14 -25.12
C LEU A 18 45.24 -5.64 -25.40
N HIS A 19 44.49 -4.95 -24.54
CA HIS A 19 44.66 -3.52 -24.26
C HIS A 19 44.35 -3.34 -22.75
N ARG A 20 45.40 -3.28 -21.93
CA ARG A 20 45.97 -2.07 -21.31
C ARG A 20 45.06 -1.43 -20.27
N SER A 21 45.43 -1.71 -19.03
CA SER A 21 45.05 -1.06 -17.78
C SER A 21 45.22 0.47 -17.84
N LEU A 22 44.31 1.18 -17.18
CA LEU A 22 44.58 2.47 -16.56
C LEU A 22 43.75 2.55 -15.27
N ALA A 23 44.49 2.64 -14.16
CA ALA A 23 43.99 2.92 -12.83
C ALA A 23 43.54 4.38 -12.75
N GLY A 24 42.43 4.62 -12.07
CA GLY A 24 41.97 5.94 -11.68
C GLY A 24 41.37 5.87 -10.28
N ALA A 25 42.21 6.10 -9.27
CA ALA A 25 41.79 6.28 -7.89
C ALA A 25 41.31 7.73 -7.71
N ALA A 26 40.04 7.91 -7.34
CA ALA A 26 39.51 9.21 -6.93
C ALA A 26 39.24 9.17 -5.42
N THR A 27 40.14 9.81 -4.67
CA THR A 27 40.00 10.15 -3.25
C THR A 27 39.01 11.31 -3.10
N ALA A 28 37.87 11.07 -2.44
CA ALA A 28 36.99 12.13 -1.98
C ALA A 28 37.27 12.40 -0.48
N ALA A 29 37.77 13.61 -0.19
CA ALA A 29 37.97 14.11 1.16
C ALA A 29 36.64 14.68 1.70
N LEU A 30 36.08 14.06 2.73
CA LEU A 30 34.98 14.62 3.52
C LEU A 30 35.56 15.55 4.60
N ALA A 31 35.26 16.85 4.48
CA ALA A 31 35.47 17.82 5.53
C ALA A 31 34.24 17.86 6.46
N LEU A 32 34.43 17.50 7.72
CA LEU A 32 33.45 17.65 8.81
C LEU A 32 33.44 19.09 9.29
N GLY A 33 32.32 19.79 9.08
CA GLY A 33 32.03 21.08 9.70
C GLY A 33 31.28 20.88 11.02
N VAL A 34 31.95 21.19 12.13
CA VAL A 34 31.37 21.29 13.46
C VAL A 34 30.72 22.67 13.60
N LEU A 35 29.39 22.72 13.83
CA LEU A 35 28.72 23.91 14.33
C LEU A 35 28.27 23.65 15.78
N ALA A 36 29.06 24.18 16.70
CA ALA A 36 28.63 24.48 18.06
C ALA A 36 27.95 25.86 18.05
N GLY A 37 26.76 25.94 18.63
CA GLY A 37 26.02 27.20 18.78
C GLY A 37 24.96 27.06 19.87
N CYS A 38 25.38 27.28 21.12
CA CYS A 38 24.47 27.53 22.24
C CYS A 38 23.83 28.91 22.08
N GLY A 39 22.55 29.02 22.45
CA GLY A 39 21.84 30.29 22.53
C GLY A 39 20.53 30.10 23.29
N ASP A 40 20.63 30.09 24.61
CA ASP A 40 19.54 30.17 25.58
C ASP A 40 19.03 31.63 25.61
N ASN A 41 17.73 31.87 25.52
CA ASN A 41 17.12 33.09 26.03
C ASN A 41 15.64 32.90 26.37
N ASP A 42 15.37 33.00 27.67
CA ASP A 42 14.08 33.21 28.31
C ASP A 42 13.28 34.39 27.73
N GLY A 43 11.97 34.31 27.92
CA GLY A 43 11.15 35.49 28.19
C GLY A 43 10.04 35.80 27.19
N ASP A 44 8.83 35.93 27.75
CA ASP A 44 7.67 36.67 27.25
C ASP A 44 6.58 35.88 26.51
N ARG A 45 5.78 35.16 27.31
CA ARG A 45 4.36 34.93 27.03
C ARG A 45 3.55 36.08 27.65
N ALA A 46 2.96 36.91 26.81
CA ALA A 46 1.95 37.89 27.19
C ALA A 46 0.59 37.52 26.57
N ASP A 47 -0.38 37.38 27.46
CA ASP A 47 -1.81 37.70 27.38
C ASP A 47 -2.66 37.29 26.16
N ASP A 48 -3.55 36.33 26.44
CA ASP A 48 -4.75 36.01 25.66
C ASP A 48 -5.99 36.61 26.37
N PRO A 49 -6.79 37.48 25.73
CA PRO A 49 -8.06 37.91 26.30
C PRO A 49 -9.21 37.04 25.77
N ALA A 50 -9.83 36.30 26.68
CA ALA A 50 -11.17 35.76 26.52
C ALA A 50 -12.23 36.87 26.41
N PRO A 51 -13.38 36.59 25.77
CA PRO A 51 -14.64 37.18 26.18
C PRO A 51 -15.59 36.11 26.75
N ALA A 52 -15.97 36.31 28.02
CA ALA A 52 -17.22 35.84 28.58
C ALA A 52 -18.37 36.72 28.07
N GLY A 53 -19.59 36.17 27.96
CA GLY A 53 -20.77 37.02 27.71
C GLY A 53 -22.05 36.30 27.32
N SER A 54 -22.74 35.79 28.33
CA SER A 54 -24.10 35.27 28.32
C SER A 54 -25.17 36.27 27.83
N THR A 55 -26.32 35.74 27.38
CA THR A 55 -27.70 35.96 27.93
C THR A 55 -28.83 36.24 26.90
N SER A 56 -29.97 35.61 27.21
CA SER A 56 -31.38 36.09 27.14
C SER A 56 -32.28 35.72 25.96
N SER A 57 -33.24 34.84 26.28
CA SER A 57 -34.59 34.73 25.69
C SER A 57 -35.42 36.02 25.84
N PRO A 58 -36.52 36.13 25.07
CA PRO A 58 -37.83 36.26 25.73
C PRO A 58 -39.00 35.49 25.08
N THR A 59 -39.82 34.92 25.97
CA THR A 59 -41.30 34.98 26.14
C THR A 59 -42.27 35.10 24.95
N ALA A 60 -43.06 34.02 24.82
CA ALA A 60 -44.53 33.87 24.67
C ALA A 60 -45.38 34.82 23.82
N GLY A 61 -46.15 34.20 22.92
CA GLY A 61 -47.36 34.74 22.29
C GLY A 61 -48.34 33.60 21.99
N GLU A 62 -49.45 33.60 22.71
CA GLU A 62 -50.56 32.63 22.76
C GLU A 62 -51.55 32.84 21.61
N THR A 63 -51.96 31.78 20.90
CA THR A 63 -53.29 31.68 20.27
C THR A 63 -53.64 30.21 19.97
N GLU A 64 -54.65 29.66 20.66
CA GLU A 64 -55.34 28.41 20.29
C GLU A 64 -56.26 28.62 19.06
N PRO A 65 -56.51 27.56 18.27
CA PRO A 65 -57.85 26.98 18.37
C PRO A 65 -57.89 25.44 18.39
N SER A 66 -58.91 24.93 19.07
CA SER A 66 -59.33 23.53 19.16
C SER A 66 -59.68 22.90 17.81
N VAL A 67 -59.24 21.65 17.55
CA VAL A 67 -60.12 20.55 17.11
C VAL A 67 -59.46 19.15 17.17
N SER A 68 -60.26 18.18 17.60
CA SER A 68 -60.32 16.78 17.17
C SER A 68 -59.30 15.77 17.74
N THR A 69 -59.79 14.96 18.67
CA THR A 69 -59.22 13.70 19.16
C THR A 69 -59.34 12.59 18.12
N GLU A 70 -58.20 12.20 17.55
CA GLU A 70 -57.99 10.96 16.80
C GLU A 70 -56.71 10.30 17.36
N PRO A 71 -56.69 8.99 17.65
CA PRO A 71 -55.48 8.34 18.19
C PRO A 71 -54.41 8.27 17.10
N SER A 72 -53.44 9.19 17.16
CA SER A 72 -52.23 9.15 16.32
C SER A 72 -51.38 7.94 16.73
N PRO A 73 -50.87 7.13 15.78
CA PRO A 73 -49.95 6.05 16.08
C PRO A 73 -48.69 6.64 16.72
N THR A 74 -48.20 5.97 17.77
CA THR A 74 -46.87 6.21 18.33
C THR A 74 -45.85 6.26 17.20
N ALA A 75 -45.37 7.46 16.86
CA ALA A 75 -44.18 7.62 16.07
C ALA A 75 -43.04 7.06 16.91
N SER A 76 -42.57 5.86 16.55
CA SER A 76 -41.27 5.39 17.00
C SER A 76 -40.26 6.44 16.56
N GLU A 77 -39.61 7.11 17.52
CA GLU A 77 -38.35 7.80 17.26
C GLU A 77 -37.46 6.80 16.50
N PRO A 78 -36.89 7.18 15.35
CA PRO A 78 -35.85 6.38 14.76
C PRO A 78 -34.74 6.29 15.81
N ALA A 79 -34.42 5.07 16.24
CA ALA A 79 -33.25 4.84 17.06
C ALA A 79 -32.08 5.52 16.34
N THR A 80 -31.49 6.53 16.98
CA THR A 80 -30.20 7.10 16.59
C THR A 80 -29.22 5.94 16.59
N GLN A 81 -28.96 5.37 15.41
CA GLN A 81 -27.91 4.38 15.25
C GLN A 81 -26.61 5.12 15.58
N GLU A 82 -25.92 4.68 16.62
CA GLU A 82 -24.55 5.12 16.85
C GLU A 82 -23.78 4.88 15.54
N PRO A 83 -23.02 5.88 15.05
CA PRO A 83 -22.23 5.68 13.85
C PRO A 83 -21.30 4.50 14.10
N GLU A 84 -21.39 3.48 13.25
CA GLU A 84 -20.47 2.35 13.31
C GLU A 84 -19.04 2.89 13.20
N GLU A 85 -18.18 2.56 14.17
CA GLU A 85 -16.79 2.98 14.14
C GLU A 85 -16.13 2.42 12.87
N THR A 86 -15.67 3.34 12.02
CA THR A 86 -14.96 3.02 10.78
C THR A 86 -13.48 3.28 10.95
N SER A 87 -12.66 2.36 10.45
CA SER A 87 -11.19 2.46 10.47
C SER A 87 -10.63 2.35 9.06
N THR A 88 -9.49 2.99 8.81
CA THR A 88 -8.74 2.86 7.57
C THR A 88 -7.57 1.90 7.77
N VAL A 89 -7.55 0.81 7.01
CA VAL A 89 -6.57 -0.27 7.13
C VAL A 89 -5.82 -0.49 5.82
N PRO A 90 -4.53 -0.85 5.86
CA PRO A 90 -3.80 -1.24 4.66
C PRO A 90 -4.11 -2.69 4.29
N VAL A 91 -4.46 -2.94 3.03
CA VAL A 91 -4.68 -4.27 2.46
C VAL A 91 -3.70 -4.45 1.31
N TYR A 92 -3.05 -5.62 1.26
CA TYR A 92 -2.03 -5.90 0.25
C TYR A 92 -2.52 -6.88 -0.81
N TYR A 93 -2.54 -6.42 -2.06
CA TYR A 93 -2.91 -7.20 -3.24
C TYR A 93 -1.71 -7.46 -4.13
N VAL A 94 -1.86 -8.31 -5.15
CA VAL A 94 -0.76 -8.64 -6.06
C VAL A 94 -0.86 -7.79 -7.32
N GLY A 95 0.22 -7.13 -7.69
CA GLY A 95 0.39 -6.47 -8.98
C GLY A 95 1.56 -7.07 -9.75
N ASP A 96 1.60 -6.84 -11.06
CA ASP A 96 2.72 -7.23 -11.89
C ASP A 96 3.85 -6.20 -11.81
N SER A 97 5.09 -6.67 -11.98
CA SER A 97 6.25 -5.79 -11.97
C SER A 97 7.35 -6.36 -12.87
N PRO A 98 8.36 -5.55 -13.22
CA PRO A 98 9.54 -6.01 -13.94
C PRO A 98 10.25 -7.23 -13.33
N MET A 99 10.12 -7.42 -12.00
CA MET A 99 10.73 -8.55 -11.27
C MET A 99 9.72 -9.67 -10.95
N GLY A 100 8.60 -9.70 -11.67
CA GLY A 100 7.47 -10.58 -11.45
C GLY A 100 6.53 -10.07 -10.35
N PRO A 101 5.55 -10.88 -9.92
CA PRO A 101 4.50 -10.42 -9.03
C PRO A 101 5.02 -9.90 -7.68
N ARG A 102 4.49 -8.75 -7.24
CA ARG A 102 4.79 -8.08 -5.97
C ARG A 102 3.52 -7.63 -5.28
N LEU A 103 3.64 -7.26 -4.00
CA LEU A 103 2.54 -6.74 -3.22
C LEU A 103 2.43 -5.22 -3.35
N TYR A 104 1.24 -4.74 -3.65
CA TYR A 104 0.85 -3.33 -3.67
C TYR A 104 -0.14 -3.07 -2.54
N ARG A 105 -0.12 -1.86 -1.98
CA ARG A 105 -0.92 -1.50 -0.81
C ARG A 105 -2.08 -0.62 -1.23
N GLU A 106 -3.28 -0.98 -0.81
CA GLU A 106 -4.46 -0.12 -0.83
C GLU A 106 -4.85 0.22 0.60
N PHE A 107 -5.37 1.43 0.83
CA PHE A 107 -6.06 1.75 2.08
C PHE A 107 -7.55 1.53 1.89
N ARG A 108 -8.17 0.79 2.81
CA ARG A 108 -9.58 0.41 2.75
C ARG A 108 -10.28 0.80 4.03
N LYS A 109 -11.53 1.22 3.91
CA LYS A 109 -12.39 1.48 5.08
C LYS A 109 -13.05 0.19 5.52
N VAL A 110 -12.94 -0.12 6.80
CA VAL A 110 -13.58 -1.27 7.45
C VAL A 110 -14.43 -0.77 8.61
N SER A 111 -15.60 -1.38 8.81
CA SER A 111 -16.39 -1.22 10.03
C SER A 111 -16.05 -2.35 11.02
N GLY A 112 -16.11 -2.07 12.31
CA GLY A 112 -15.85 -3.07 13.35
C GLY A 112 -14.36 -3.33 13.60
N ASP A 113 -13.98 -4.59 13.85
CA ASP A 113 -12.59 -4.96 14.16
C ASP A 113 -11.67 -4.70 12.94
N PRO A 114 -10.69 -3.78 13.04
CA PRO A 114 -9.86 -3.43 11.90
C PRO A 114 -8.98 -4.57 11.40
N ALA A 115 -8.47 -5.43 12.29
CA ALA A 115 -7.56 -6.50 11.93
C ALA A 115 -8.30 -7.65 11.24
N LEU A 116 -9.49 -8.01 11.75
CA LEU A 116 -10.35 -8.99 11.12
C LEU A 116 -10.86 -8.47 9.76
N GLY A 117 -11.37 -7.24 9.70
CA GLY A 117 -11.85 -6.64 8.46
C GLY A 117 -10.77 -6.59 7.37
N ALA A 118 -9.54 -6.22 7.74
CA ALA A 118 -8.41 -6.24 6.80
C ALA A 118 -8.07 -7.65 6.30
N ALA A 119 -8.06 -8.64 7.20
CA ALA A 119 -7.80 -10.03 6.87
C ALA A 119 -8.88 -10.63 5.95
N ASP A 120 -10.15 -10.27 6.18
CA ASP A 120 -11.26 -10.67 5.32
C ASP A 120 -11.17 -10.02 3.94
N MET A 121 -10.74 -8.75 3.83
CA MET A 121 -10.55 -8.11 2.52
C MET A 121 -9.46 -8.77 1.69
N VAL A 122 -8.28 -9.07 2.28
CA VAL A 122 -7.22 -9.78 1.54
C VAL A 122 -7.66 -11.20 1.17
N ALA A 123 -8.49 -11.84 2.00
CA ALA A 123 -9.07 -13.16 1.74
C ALA A 123 -10.15 -13.18 0.67
N ALA A 124 -10.98 -12.15 0.59
CA ALA A 124 -11.98 -11.98 -0.46
C ALA A 124 -11.33 -11.66 -1.81
N GLY A 125 -10.16 -11.02 -1.82
CA GLY A 125 -9.34 -10.86 -3.02
C GLY A 125 -9.92 -9.90 -4.06
N VAL A 126 -10.71 -8.91 -3.63
CA VAL A 126 -11.35 -7.92 -4.51
C VAL A 126 -10.65 -6.56 -4.33
N PRO A 127 -9.54 -6.28 -5.04
CA PRO A 127 -8.89 -4.98 -5.01
C PRO A 127 -9.82 -3.90 -5.58
N ALA A 128 -9.61 -2.66 -5.13
CA ALA A 128 -10.27 -1.50 -5.75
C ALA A 128 -9.59 -1.12 -7.06
N ASP A 129 -8.28 -1.31 -7.12
CA ASP A 129 -7.49 -1.02 -8.30
C ASP A 129 -7.61 -2.16 -9.33
N PRO A 130 -8.01 -1.86 -10.57
CA PRO A 130 -8.15 -2.87 -11.62
C PRO A 130 -6.82 -3.50 -12.07
N ASP A 131 -5.68 -2.86 -11.79
CA ASP A 131 -4.34 -3.38 -12.13
C ASP A 131 -3.87 -4.43 -11.12
N TYR A 132 -4.55 -4.55 -9.98
CA TYR A 132 -4.23 -5.52 -8.95
C TYR A 132 -5.12 -6.76 -9.05
N ARG A 133 -4.70 -7.83 -8.36
CA ARG A 133 -5.47 -9.07 -8.25
C ARG A 133 -5.39 -9.68 -6.86
N ALA A 134 -6.31 -10.60 -6.59
CA ALA A 134 -6.34 -11.42 -5.39
C ALA A 134 -4.95 -12.00 -5.07
N ALA A 135 -4.53 -11.84 -3.82
CA ALA A 135 -3.30 -12.45 -3.34
C ALA A 135 -3.49 -13.94 -3.03
N PHE A 136 -4.68 -14.30 -2.54
CA PHE A 136 -4.95 -15.65 -2.07
C PHE A 136 -5.36 -16.58 -3.22
N PRO A 137 -4.94 -17.84 -3.19
CA PRO A 137 -5.31 -18.84 -4.19
C PRO A 137 -6.70 -19.45 -3.95
N VAL A 138 -7.39 -19.05 -2.88
CA VAL A 138 -8.75 -19.47 -2.51
C VAL A 138 -9.46 -18.27 -1.89
N ASP A 139 -10.78 -18.21 -2.08
CA ASP A 139 -11.63 -17.23 -1.42
C ASP A 139 -12.01 -17.70 -0.02
N GLY A 140 -12.17 -16.76 0.90
CA GLY A 140 -12.69 -17.05 2.23
C GLY A 140 -12.70 -15.85 3.16
N SER A 141 -12.77 -16.16 4.45
CA SER A 141 -12.72 -15.21 5.56
C SER A 141 -11.96 -15.82 6.74
N PHE A 142 -11.68 -14.99 7.74
CA PHE A 142 -11.14 -15.40 9.03
C PHE A 142 -12.25 -15.40 10.09
N SER A 143 -12.05 -16.18 11.15
CA SER A 143 -12.94 -16.16 12.31
C SER A 143 -12.52 -15.12 13.34
N SER A 144 -11.22 -14.85 13.45
CA SER A 144 -10.66 -13.81 14.31
C SER A 144 -9.24 -13.46 13.90
N VAL A 145 -8.81 -12.23 14.18
CA VAL A 145 -7.42 -11.81 14.11
C VAL A 145 -7.11 -10.98 15.35
N ARG A 146 -6.11 -11.39 16.14
CA ARG A 146 -5.76 -10.68 17.38
C ARG A 146 -4.26 -10.67 17.64
N LEU A 147 -3.78 -9.65 18.33
CA LEU A 147 -2.45 -9.66 18.92
C LEU A 147 -2.50 -10.41 20.26
N ASP A 148 -1.67 -11.43 20.41
CA ASP A 148 -1.34 -12.03 21.69
C ASP A 148 -0.04 -11.39 22.19
N GLU A 149 -0.18 -10.42 23.10
CA GLU A 149 0.95 -9.65 23.64
C GLU A 149 1.89 -10.50 24.49
N ALA A 150 1.39 -11.56 25.12
CA ALA A 150 2.21 -12.43 25.97
C ALA A 150 3.12 -13.34 25.13
N ALA A 151 2.60 -13.82 23.99
CA ALA A 151 3.36 -14.62 23.04
C ALA A 151 4.16 -13.79 22.02
N ASP A 152 3.90 -12.47 21.92
CA ASP A 152 4.37 -11.59 20.84
C ASP A 152 4.01 -12.18 19.45
N LEU A 153 2.76 -12.62 19.29
CA LEU A 153 2.25 -13.24 18.07
C LEU A 153 0.93 -12.60 17.63
N ILE A 154 0.75 -12.43 16.33
CA ILE A 154 -0.58 -12.19 15.76
C ILE A 154 -1.20 -13.55 15.48
N ILE A 155 -2.33 -13.84 16.11
CA ILE A 155 -3.09 -15.07 15.92
C ILE A 155 -4.20 -14.80 14.90
N ALA A 156 -4.12 -15.44 13.74
CA ALA A 156 -5.17 -15.41 12.71
C ALA A 156 -5.90 -16.77 12.70
N GLN A 157 -7.17 -16.76 13.06
CA GLN A 157 -7.98 -17.98 13.10
C GLN A 157 -8.71 -18.18 11.77
N VAL A 158 -8.50 -19.34 11.14
CA VAL A 158 -9.25 -19.75 9.96
C VAL A 158 -10.47 -20.58 10.34
N PRO A 159 -11.58 -20.50 9.59
CA PRO A 159 -12.83 -21.20 9.94
C PRO A 159 -12.80 -22.71 9.68
N ASP A 160 -11.89 -23.19 8.82
CA ASP A 160 -11.80 -24.58 8.41
C ASP A 160 -10.41 -24.92 7.82
N ASP A 161 -10.23 -26.17 7.38
CA ASP A 161 -8.96 -26.71 6.92
C ASP A 161 -8.62 -26.41 5.45
N ARG A 162 -9.51 -25.73 4.69
CA ARG A 162 -9.25 -25.41 3.27
C ARG A 162 -7.99 -24.56 3.06
N TRP A 163 -7.62 -23.83 4.12
CA TRP A 163 -6.46 -22.96 4.18
C TRP A 163 -5.14 -23.71 4.31
N ALA A 164 -5.18 -24.95 4.80
CA ALA A 164 -4.00 -25.71 5.19
C ALA A 164 -3.13 -26.06 3.99
N ASP A 165 -3.73 -26.70 2.99
CA ASP A 165 -3.02 -27.20 1.82
C ASP A 165 -2.82 -26.11 0.77
N ARG A 166 -1.71 -26.22 0.04
CA ARG A 166 -1.48 -25.39 -1.14
C ARG A 166 -2.38 -25.88 -2.27
N PRO A 167 -3.29 -25.05 -2.81
CA PRO A 167 -4.16 -25.49 -3.91
C PRO A 167 -3.36 -25.95 -5.14
N ALA A 168 -3.94 -26.87 -5.90
CA ALA A 168 -3.36 -27.31 -7.17
C ALA A 168 -3.18 -26.12 -8.12
N GLY A 169 -2.07 -26.08 -8.86
CA GLY A 169 -1.73 -24.95 -9.74
C GLY A 169 -1.04 -23.77 -9.04
N THR A 170 -1.16 -23.64 -7.71
CA THR A 170 -0.47 -22.57 -6.96
C THR A 170 0.99 -22.94 -6.75
N SER A 171 1.92 -22.15 -7.27
CA SER A 171 3.36 -22.35 -7.05
C SER A 171 3.79 -22.03 -5.60
N LYS A 172 4.96 -22.53 -5.18
CA LYS A 172 5.52 -22.18 -3.85
C LYS A 172 5.83 -20.68 -3.73
N LYS A 173 6.13 -19.99 -4.83
CA LYS A 173 6.37 -18.53 -4.83
C LYS A 173 5.05 -17.79 -4.58
N GLN A 174 3.98 -18.17 -5.28
CA GLN A 174 2.64 -17.60 -5.07
C GLN A 174 2.13 -17.84 -3.66
N ALA A 175 2.23 -19.07 -3.13
CA ALA A 175 1.80 -19.37 -1.75
C ALA A 175 2.54 -18.51 -0.71
N ARG A 176 3.86 -18.28 -0.91
CA ARG A 176 4.63 -17.40 -0.02
C ARG A 176 4.24 -15.93 -0.17
N LEU A 177 3.96 -15.46 -1.38
CA LEU A 177 3.50 -14.10 -1.62
C LEU A 177 2.13 -13.88 -0.98
N ALA A 178 1.21 -14.84 -1.10
CA ALA A 178 -0.10 -14.84 -0.43
C ALA A 178 0.04 -14.78 1.10
N MET A 179 0.92 -15.61 1.68
CA MET A 179 1.19 -15.53 3.13
C MET A 179 1.77 -14.17 3.53
N GLN A 180 2.63 -13.57 2.71
CA GLN A 180 3.13 -12.23 2.98
C GLN A 180 2.04 -11.16 2.84
N ALA A 181 1.09 -11.30 1.92
CA ALA A 181 -0.07 -10.41 1.84
C ALA A 181 -0.87 -10.42 3.14
N LEU A 182 -1.14 -11.60 3.73
CA LEU A 182 -1.75 -11.68 5.06
C LEU A 182 -0.91 -10.96 6.10
N VAL A 183 0.38 -11.31 6.19
CA VAL A 183 1.29 -10.78 7.21
C VAL A 183 1.35 -9.26 7.18
N TYR A 184 1.60 -8.66 6.02
CA TYR A 184 1.67 -7.20 5.90
C TYR A 184 0.33 -6.51 6.18
N THR A 185 -0.78 -7.13 5.79
CA THR A 185 -2.14 -6.62 6.02
C THR A 185 -2.45 -6.55 7.51
N VAL A 186 -2.34 -7.68 8.23
CA VAL A 186 -2.70 -7.73 9.67
C VAL A 186 -1.71 -6.98 10.55
N GLN A 187 -0.42 -6.98 10.20
CA GLN A 187 0.58 -6.15 10.89
C GLN A 187 0.33 -4.66 10.69
N GLY A 188 -0.14 -4.26 9.51
CA GLY A 188 -0.54 -2.90 9.21
C GLY A 188 -1.80 -2.50 9.96
N ALA A 189 -2.83 -3.34 10.00
CA ALA A 189 -4.05 -3.07 10.74
C ALA A 189 -3.82 -2.98 12.26
N LEU A 190 -2.98 -3.86 12.82
CA LEU A 190 -2.65 -3.88 14.26
C LEU A 190 -1.51 -2.93 14.67
N GLN A 191 -0.87 -2.23 13.71
CA GLN A 191 0.33 -1.41 13.95
C GLN A 191 1.44 -2.15 14.72
N SER A 192 1.58 -3.46 14.47
CA SER A 192 2.56 -4.34 15.12
C SER A 192 3.46 -5.02 14.09
N ARG A 193 4.61 -5.53 14.54
CA ARG A 193 5.52 -6.38 13.74
C ARG A 193 5.64 -7.79 14.29
N ALA A 194 4.80 -8.15 15.26
CA ALA A 194 4.69 -9.51 15.76
C ALA A 194 4.49 -10.51 14.59
N PRO A 195 5.15 -11.68 14.61
CA PRO A 195 4.96 -12.72 13.60
C PRO A 195 3.52 -13.25 13.57
N VAL A 196 3.04 -13.69 12.40
CA VAL A 196 1.68 -14.22 12.25
C VAL A 196 1.64 -15.74 12.37
N GLN A 197 0.83 -16.25 13.30
CA GLN A 197 0.52 -17.67 13.43
C GLN A 197 -0.93 -17.93 13.03
N VAL A 198 -1.17 -19.02 12.29
CA VAL A 198 -2.51 -19.42 11.87
C VAL A 198 -3.00 -20.59 12.72
N VAL A 199 -4.23 -20.53 13.21
CA VAL A 199 -4.86 -21.59 14.03
C VAL A 199 -6.25 -21.93 13.47
N GLY A 200 -6.72 -23.16 13.65
CA GLY A 200 -8.10 -23.54 13.27
C GLY A 200 -9.13 -23.29 14.38
N GLU A 201 -8.69 -23.37 15.63
CA GLU A 201 -9.54 -23.20 16.82
C GLU A 201 -8.92 -22.16 17.76
N PRO A 202 -9.71 -21.49 18.61
CA PRO A 202 -9.17 -20.57 19.60
C PRO A 202 -8.19 -21.31 20.53
N ASP A 203 -7.00 -20.76 20.69
CA ASP A 203 -5.90 -21.33 21.49
C ASP A 203 -5.46 -22.75 21.05
N GLY A 204 -5.85 -23.17 19.85
CA GLY A 204 -5.46 -24.43 19.23
C GLY A 204 -4.01 -24.43 18.73
N PRO A 205 -3.48 -25.60 18.34
CA PRO A 205 -2.17 -25.68 17.73
C PRO A 205 -2.15 -24.91 16.40
N ALA A 206 -0.96 -24.42 16.04
CA ALA A 206 -0.77 -23.79 14.75
C ALA A 206 -1.03 -24.76 13.60
N VAL A 207 -1.71 -24.28 12.56
CA VAL A 207 -1.99 -25.00 11.33
C VAL A 207 -1.19 -24.38 10.18
N PRO A 208 -0.81 -25.15 9.15
CA PRO A 208 -0.20 -24.57 7.97
C PRO A 208 -1.19 -23.64 7.26
N MET A 209 -0.67 -22.72 6.45
CA MET A 209 -1.46 -21.93 5.50
C MET A 209 -0.81 -22.03 4.12
N PHE A 210 -1.56 -22.50 3.12
CA PHE A 210 -1.09 -22.77 1.75
C PHE A 210 0.18 -23.64 1.71
N GLY A 211 0.25 -24.64 2.59
CA GLY A 211 1.39 -25.55 2.76
C GLY A 211 2.61 -24.92 3.45
N ILE A 212 2.46 -23.75 4.09
CA ILE A 212 3.51 -23.07 4.85
C ILE A 212 3.25 -23.29 6.34
N ALA A 213 4.21 -23.87 7.06
CA ALA A 213 4.11 -24.03 8.51
C ALA A 213 4.13 -22.66 9.22
N THR A 214 3.19 -22.46 10.15
CA THR A 214 3.03 -21.16 10.86
C THR A 214 3.35 -21.22 12.35
N GLY A 215 3.67 -22.40 12.91
CA GLY A 215 3.82 -22.59 14.36
C GLY A 215 5.01 -21.92 15.04
N GLY A 216 5.91 -21.29 14.30
CA GLY A 216 6.93 -20.38 14.86
C GLY A 216 6.60 -18.90 14.63
N GLY A 217 5.41 -18.61 14.12
CA GLY A 217 5.05 -17.32 13.54
C GLY A 217 5.76 -17.05 12.21
N VAL A 218 5.04 -16.47 11.25
CA VAL A 218 5.58 -16.03 9.97
C VAL A 218 5.84 -14.52 10.04
N LYS A 219 7.12 -14.15 9.93
CA LYS A 219 7.56 -12.75 9.89
C LYS A 219 7.32 -12.13 8.51
N ASN A 220 7.16 -10.82 8.48
CA ASN A 220 7.26 -10.07 7.24
C ASN A 220 8.68 -10.20 6.69
N LYS A 221 8.80 -10.35 5.38
CA LYS A 221 10.07 -10.26 4.67
C LYS A 221 10.54 -8.80 4.61
N SER A 222 11.73 -8.57 4.06
CA SER A 222 12.16 -7.21 3.72
C SER A 222 11.19 -6.62 2.69
N GLN A 223 10.85 -5.35 2.83
CA GLN A 223 9.92 -4.67 1.91
C GLN A 223 10.39 -4.79 0.46
N LEU A 224 11.69 -4.56 0.22
CA LEU A 224 12.27 -4.59 -1.13
C LEU A 224 12.27 -5.99 -1.78
N ASP A 225 12.05 -7.05 -0.99
CA ASP A 225 11.97 -8.44 -1.48
C ASP A 225 10.56 -8.86 -1.91
N VAL A 226 9.52 -8.18 -1.45
CA VAL A 226 8.12 -8.63 -1.61
C VAL A 226 7.14 -7.55 -2.03
N LEU A 227 7.35 -6.31 -1.61
CA LEU A 227 6.53 -5.17 -2.02
C LEU A 227 7.00 -4.62 -3.37
N ALA A 228 6.12 -3.88 -4.04
CA ALA A 228 6.48 -3.05 -5.17
C ALA A 228 7.45 -1.93 -4.72
N LEU A 229 8.37 -1.54 -5.59
CA LEU A 229 9.38 -0.51 -5.26
C LEU A 229 8.84 0.92 -5.41
N VAL A 230 7.65 1.09 -5.97
CA VAL A 230 6.86 2.31 -5.93
C VAL A 230 5.41 1.89 -5.74
N SER A 231 4.67 2.63 -4.93
CA SER A 231 3.23 2.49 -4.82
C SER A 231 2.58 3.84 -4.51
N VAL A 232 1.46 4.11 -5.16
CA VAL A 232 0.62 5.30 -5.02
C VAL A 232 -0.43 5.03 -3.95
N THR A 233 -0.46 5.89 -2.93
CA THR A 233 -1.46 5.90 -1.87
C THR A 233 -2.59 6.88 -2.16
N SER A 234 -2.27 8.04 -2.75
CA SER A 234 -3.23 9.03 -3.22
C SER A 234 -2.78 9.54 -4.59
N PRO A 235 -3.67 9.70 -5.57
CA PRO A 235 -5.08 9.35 -5.53
C PRO A 235 -5.32 7.83 -5.44
N GLU A 236 -6.51 7.43 -4.98
CA GLU A 236 -7.02 6.07 -5.19
C GLU A 236 -7.48 5.90 -6.64
N SER A 237 -7.62 4.66 -7.13
CA SER A 237 -8.21 4.44 -8.45
C SER A 237 -9.68 4.91 -8.44
N ASP A 238 -10.13 5.43 -9.57
CA ASP A 238 -11.42 6.08 -9.81
C ASP A 238 -11.65 7.39 -9.02
N ALA A 239 -10.58 7.98 -8.46
CA ALA A 239 -10.68 9.27 -7.79
C ALA A 239 -11.04 10.40 -8.78
N GLU A 240 -11.95 11.27 -8.36
CA GLU A 240 -12.22 12.55 -9.02
C GLU A 240 -11.26 13.62 -8.50
N VAL A 241 -10.59 14.33 -9.42
CA VAL A 241 -9.62 15.38 -9.14
C VAL A 241 -9.94 16.63 -9.97
N SER A 242 -9.53 17.80 -9.50
CA SER A 242 -9.68 19.06 -10.25
C SER A 242 -8.64 20.07 -9.78
N GLY A 243 -8.28 21.01 -10.66
CA GLY A 243 -7.28 22.04 -10.35
C GLY A 243 -5.90 21.45 -10.02
N THR A 244 -5.62 21.27 -8.74
CA THR A 244 -4.40 20.62 -8.25
C THR A 244 -4.77 19.55 -7.23
N PHE A 245 -4.09 18.40 -7.27
CA PHE A 245 -4.22 17.37 -6.25
C PHE A 245 -2.86 16.92 -5.73
N THR A 246 -2.84 16.40 -4.49
CA THR A 246 -1.64 15.80 -3.90
C THR A 246 -1.53 14.33 -4.27
N ALA A 247 -0.53 14.01 -5.08
CA ALA A 247 -0.08 12.64 -5.30
C ALA A 247 0.88 12.23 -4.17
N SER A 248 0.70 11.06 -3.57
CA SER A 248 1.60 10.57 -2.53
C SER A 248 1.66 9.05 -2.50
N GLY A 249 2.70 8.52 -1.86
CA GLY A 249 2.90 7.09 -1.79
C GLY A 249 4.17 6.71 -1.05
N VAL A 250 4.67 5.51 -1.35
CA VAL A 250 5.99 5.06 -0.89
C VAL A 250 6.83 4.57 -2.06
N ALA A 251 8.14 4.77 -2.00
CA ALA A 251 9.07 4.31 -3.03
C ALA A 251 10.46 3.99 -2.47
N SER A 252 11.18 3.12 -3.16
CA SER A 252 12.64 2.99 -3.06
C SER A 252 13.17 3.05 -4.48
N SER A 253 13.53 4.25 -4.90
CA SER A 253 13.93 4.59 -6.26
C SER A 253 15.34 5.16 -6.27
N PHE A 254 16.06 5.03 -7.39
CA PHE A 254 17.42 5.55 -7.50
C PHE A 254 17.46 7.06 -7.18
N GLU A 255 18.41 7.45 -6.31
CA GLU A 255 18.55 8.83 -5.80
C GLU A 255 17.27 9.41 -5.17
N ALA A 256 16.35 8.55 -4.72
CA ALA A 256 15.02 8.91 -4.22
C ALA A 256 14.12 9.63 -5.24
N THR A 257 14.46 9.63 -6.52
CA THR A 257 13.65 10.25 -7.57
C THR A 257 12.46 9.38 -7.92
N VAL A 258 11.24 9.91 -7.82
CA VAL A 258 10.00 9.24 -8.22
C VAL A 258 9.39 10.01 -9.38
N PRO A 259 9.69 9.65 -10.64
CA PRO A 259 9.00 10.23 -11.79
C PRO A 259 7.51 9.91 -11.71
N TRP A 260 6.68 10.84 -12.17
CA TRP A 260 5.25 10.63 -12.33
C TRP A 260 4.73 11.24 -13.62
N GLN A 261 3.62 10.69 -14.11
CA GLN A 261 2.96 11.11 -15.35
C GLN A 261 1.45 11.10 -15.17
N VAL A 262 0.77 12.02 -15.85
CA VAL A 262 -0.65 11.92 -16.20
C VAL A 262 -0.72 11.59 -17.68
N ARG A 263 -1.42 10.50 -18.00
CA ARG A 263 -1.58 9.99 -19.36
C ARG A 263 -3.04 10.07 -19.80
N ASP A 264 -3.27 10.45 -21.06
CA ASP A 264 -4.59 10.43 -21.66
C ASP A 264 -5.06 9.01 -22.03
N ALA A 265 -6.28 8.89 -22.54
CA ALA A 265 -6.87 7.60 -22.94
C ALA A 265 -6.11 6.86 -24.06
N SER A 266 -5.22 7.55 -24.81
CA SER A 266 -4.33 6.92 -25.79
C SER A 266 -3.01 6.42 -25.19
N GLY A 267 -2.76 6.73 -23.92
CA GLY A 267 -1.51 6.50 -23.21
C GLY A 267 -0.47 7.60 -23.43
N ALA A 268 -0.82 8.72 -24.07
CA ALA A 268 0.10 9.83 -24.28
C ALA A 268 0.26 10.63 -22.99
N VAL A 269 1.51 10.95 -22.64
CA VAL A 269 1.83 11.79 -21.49
C VAL A 269 1.37 13.23 -21.78
N VAL A 270 0.49 13.74 -20.93
CA VAL A 270 -0.06 15.11 -21.03
C VAL A 270 0.43 16.03 -19.92
N VAL A 271 0.81 15.46 -18.77
CA VAL A 271 1.50 16.16 -17.68
C VAL A 271 2.55 15.21 -17.11
N ASP A 272 3.70 15.71 -16.71
CA ASP A 272 4.73 14.92 -16.03
C ASP A 272 5.50 15.75 -15.02
N GLY A 273 6.22 15.05 -14.15
CA GLY A 273 7.10 15.63 -13.16
C GLY A 273 7.79 14.56 -12.34
N PHE A 274 8.29 14.96 -11.18
CA PHE A 274 8.86 14.03 -10.22
C PHE A 274 8.62 14.49 -8.78
N ALA A 275 8.71 13.53 -7.85
CA ALA A 275 8.83 13.77 -6.43
C ALA A 275 10.20 13.28 -5.93
N THR A 276 10.62 13.78 -4.77
CA THR A 276 11.75 13.20 -4.02
C THR A 276 11.19 12.43 -2.83
N ALA A 277 11.46 11.13 -2.77
CA ALA A 277 11.17 10.33 -1.59
C ALA A 277 12.11 10.71 -0.44
N GLU A 278 11.70 10.48 0.80
CA GLU A 278 12.51 10.81 1.99
C GLU A 278 13.82 10.01 2.10
N GLY A 279 13.99 8.99 1.26
CA GLY A 279 15.19 8.15 1.20
C GLY A 279 15.06 7.08 0.12
N TRP A 280 16.09 6.23 0.02
CA TRP A 280 16.15 5.11 -0.91
C TRP A 280 17.16 4.06 -0.44
N MET A 281 17.14 2.85 -1.05
CA MET A 281 18.05 1.69 -0.88
C MET A 281 17.65 0.60 0.12
N ASP A 282 17.23 0.92 1.34
CA ASP A 282 17.09 -0.07 2.43
C ASP A 282 15.62 -0.41 2.76
N ARG A 283 14.70 0.50 2.44
CA ARG A 283 13.25 0.33 2.60
C ARG A 283 12.47 1.24 1.65
N LEU A 284 11.15 1.16 1.70
CA LEU A 284 10.27 2.12 1.03
C LEU A 284 10.13 3.37 1.91
N TYR A 285 10.23 4.55 1.29
CA TYR A 285 10.14 5.85 1.92
C TYR A 285 8.94 6.63 1.38
N PRO A 286 8.28 7.45 2.19
CA PRO A 286 7.23 8.34 1.72
C PRO A 286 7.72 9.27 0.61
N TRP A 287 6.83 9.59 -0.33
CA TRP A 287 6.99 10.65 -1.32
C TRP A 287 5.67 11.39 -1.50
N SER A 288 5.74 12.65 -1.94
CA SER A 288 4.56 13.48 -2.23
C SER A 288 4.87 14.49 -3.34
N SER A 289 3.87 14.84 -4.15
CA SER A 289 3.94 15.86 -5.19
C SER A 289 2.60 16.55 -5.36
N GLU A 290 2.61 17.84 -5.70
CA GLU A 290 1.42 18.55 -6.16
C GLU A 290 1.33 18.42 -7.67
N VAL A 291 0.21 17.91 -8.17
CA VAL A 291 -0.03 17.65 -9.59
C VAL A 291 -1.10 18.61 -10.08
N ASP A 292 -0.72 19.49 -11.01
CA ASP A 292 -1.62 20.46 -11.63
C ASP A 292 -2.28 19.87 -12.88
N VAL A 293 -3.60 19.72 -12.82
CA VAL A 293 -4.47 19.25 -13.91
C VAL A 293 -5.43 20.34 -14.39
N SER A 294 -5.26 21.58 -13.94
CA SER A 294 -6.17 22.69 -14.26
C SER A 294 -6.23 23.04 -15.75
N GLY A 295 -5.21 22.64 -16.51
CA GLY A 295 -5.14 22.81 -17.97
C GLY A 295 -5.67 21.62 -18.78
N LEU A 296 -6.12 20.54 -18.14
CA LEU A 296 -6.64 19.36 -18.81
C LEU A 296 -8.14 19.50 -19.07
N GLU A 297 -8.60 18.98 -20.21
CA GLU A 297 -10.03 18.87 -20.48
C GLU A 297 -10.65 17.83 -19.54
N PRO A 298 -11.90 18.02 -19.07
CA PRO A 298 -12.58 17.03 -18.24
C PRO A 298 -12.65 15.65 -18.91
N GLY A 299 -12.38 14.59 -18.16
CA GLY A 299 -12.33 13.23 -18.69
C GLY A 299 -11.51 12.26 -17.84
N GLU A 300 -11.39 11.03 -18.34
CA GLU A 300 -10.61 9.96 -17.70
C GLU A 300 -9.13 10.05 -18.10
N TYR A 301 -8.25 9.89 -17.12
CA TYR A 301 -6.81 9.87 -17.27
C TYR A 301 -6.20 8.76 -16.41
N THR A 302 -4.93 8.44 -16.67
CA THR A 302 -4.15 7.56 -15.80
C THR A 302 -3.04 8.36 -15.14
N PHE A 303 -3.02 8.40 -13.81
CA PHE A 303 -1.85 8.82 -13.05
C PHE A 303 -0.92 7.63 -12.87
N ALA A 304 0.37 7.81 -13.16
CA ALA A 304 1.40 6.78 -13.02
C ALA A 304 2.57 7.32 -12.20
N ALA A 305 3.01 6.59 -11.18
CA ALA A 305 4.27 6.84 -10.49
C ALA A 305 5.24 5.68 -10.76
N MET A 306 6.51 6.00 -11.00
CA MET A 306 7.53 5.03 -11.38
C MET A 306 8.76 5.11 -10.47
N THR A 307 9.54 4.04 -10.41
CA THR A 307 10.95 4.18 -10.03
C THR A 307 11.73 4.77 -11.20
N ASP A 308 12.76 5.56 -10.91
CA ASP A 308 13.65 6.10 -11.92
C ASP A 308 14.45 4.98 -12.61
N ASP A 309 14.66 5.15 -13.91
CA ASP A 309 15.50 4.31 -14.74
C ASP A 309 16.48 5.19 -15.53
N PRO A 310 17.67 5.46 -14.95
CA PRO A 310 18.68 6.32 -15.58
C PRO A 310 19.16 5.81 -16.95
N THR A 311 18.93 4.55 -17.27
CA THR A 311 19.36 3.94 -18.54
C THR A 311 18.32 4.07 -19.64
N GLY A 312 17.11 4.53 -19.32
CA GLY A 312 16.00 4.63 -20.27
C GLY A 312 15.58 3.27 -20.83
N GLY A 313 15.56 2.23 -19.99
CA GLY A 313 15.19 0.86 -20.37
C GLY A 313 16.29 0.07 -21.07
N ALA A 314 17.52 0.59 -21.15
CA ALA A 314 18.63 -0.10 -21.78
C ALA A 314 19.22 -1.22 -20.90
N GLU A 315 19.10 -1.11 -19.58
CA GLU A 315 19.57 -2.10 -18.62
C GLU A 315 18.50 -2.49 -17.59
N GLY A 316 18.67 -3.65 -16.97
CA GLY A 316 17.75 -4.13 -15.95
C GLY A 316 16.39 -4.57 -16.50
N PRO A 317 15.43 -4.86 -15.61
CA PRO A 317 14.11 -5.33 -16.01
C PRO A 317 13.16 -4.18 -16.43
N GLY A 318 13.56 -2.92 -16.25
CA GLY A 318 12.73 -1.72 -16.41
C GLY A 318 12.24 -1.16 -15.07
N PRO A 319 11.58 0.01 -15.07
CA PRO A 319 11.10 0.67 -13.86
C PRO A 319 9.90 -0.07 -13.26
N PHE A 320 9.80 -0.10 -11.93
CA PHE A 320 8.54 -0.41 -11.28
C PHE A 320 7.57 0.73 -11.52
N GLU A 321 6.29 0.39 -11.61
CA GLU A 321 5.22 1.34 -11.87
C GLU A 321 3.99 0.98 -11.01
N ASP A 322 3.26 2.01 -10.61
CA ASP A 322 1.94 1.92 -10.01
C ASP A 322 1.03 2.98 -10.65
N THR A 323 -0.11 2.55 -11.15
CA THR A 323 -1.08 3.33 -11.93
C THR A 323 -2.39 3.51 -11.16
N LYS A 324 -3.07 4.63 -11.41
CA LYS A 324 -4.39 4.94 -10.84
C LYS A 324 -5.23 5.57 -11.94
N VAL A 325 -6.40 4.99 -12.21
CA VAL A 325 -7.39 5.66 -13.06
C VAL A 325 -7.94 6.85 -12.27
N ILE A 326 -8.00 8.03 -12.90
CA ILE A 326 -8.53 9.26 -12.29
C ILE A 326 -9.49 9.94 -13.25
N SER A 327 -10.46 10.68 -12.73
CA SER A 327 -11.33 11.55 -13.51
C SER A 327 -11.01 13.02 -13.21
N VAL A 328 -10.74 13.82 -14.24
CA VAL A 328 -10.59 15.27 -14.13
C VAL A 328 -11.95 15.94 -14.35
N GLY A 329 -12.37 16.79 -13.41
CA GLY A 329 -13.63 17.53 -13.43
C GLY A 329 -13.49 19.04 -13.66
#